data_AF-A0A7V5X3A6-F1
#
_entry.id   AF-A0A7V5X3A6-F1
#
_cell.length_a   1.000
_cell.length_b   1.000
_cell.length_c   1.000
_cell.angle_alpha   90.00
_cell.angle_beta   90.00
_cell.angle_gamma   90.00
#
_symmetry.space_group_name_H-M   'P 1'
#
loop_
_entity.id
_entity.type
_entity.pdbx_description
1 polymer ?
#
loop_
_entity_poly.entity_id
_entity_poly.type
_entity_poly.pdbx_seq_one_letter_code
_entity_poly.pdbx_strand_id
1 'polypeptide(L)'
;MVKNVDNVFYAHTKEGEPPEEWQRLEDHLEKTSKLAASFASMFNSADWAKTVGILHDLGKANSDFQAYIHKVCGLDASEYDGESTRTHPNHSGVGAILSYERWPNIIGKTIAYIIAGHHAGLPDWFGGRDSLPNRFDSEKSVADECVRSYAELFFASLSDKLQPPAYALQCHNHYAISYHLWVRMLFSCLVDADFLNTEAFMDATKHALRPSFPVLIELKTRFDREMQKMTAEAPDTPVNRIRADILAKCRMAAMQGPGLFSLTVPTGGGKTLSGTAFALDHATNPKHNKSRIIYVIPYTSIIEQTADELRKYFGPQNVIEHHSNIAPEKETPRHTLAAENWDAPIIVTTSVQFFESLYAAKPSRCRKLHNIVN
;
A
#
# COMPACT_ATOMS: atom_id res chain seq x y z
N MET A 1 -40.58 -9.03 16.29
CA MET A 1 -39.89 -10.00 15.43
C MET A 1 -40.25 -9.69 13.99
N VAL A 2 -39.47 -8.82 13.35
CA VAL A 2 -39.57 -8.58 11.91
C VAL A 2 -38.52 -9.51 11.29
N LYS A 3 -38.96 -10.41 10.42
CA LYS A 3 -38.09 -11.34 9.70
C LYS A 3 -37.15 -10.53 8.81
N ASN A 4 -35.85 -10.79 8.93
CA ASN A 4 -34.82 -10.46 7.95
C ASN A 4 -35.35 -10.75 6.55
N VAL A 5 -35.39 -9.74 5.69
CA VAL A 5 -35.17 -9.97 4.27
C VAL A 5 -33.66 -9.94 4.15
N ASP A 6 -33.07 -11.10 3.84
CA ASP A 6 -31.64 -11.25 3.56
C ASP A 6 -31.32 -10.48 2.26
N ASN A 7 -31.22 -9.15 2.32
CA ASN A 7 -30.78 -8.35 1.18
C ASN A 7 -29.30 -8.64 0.96
N VAL A 8 -29.02 -9.50 -0.02
CA VAL A 8 -27.66 -9.75 -0.49
C VAL A 8 -27.23 -8.53 -1.30
N PHE A 9 -26.21 -7.82 -0.81
CA PHE A 9 -25.58 -6.72 -1.53
C PHE A 9 -24.33 -7.21 -2.24
N TYR A 10 -24.05 -6.67 -3.43
CA TYR A 10 -22.87 -7.00 -4.21
C TYR A 10 -21.91 -5.81 -4.33
N ALA A 11 -20.60 -6.08 -4.28
CA ALA A 11 -19.55 -5.09 -4.47
C ALA A 11 -19.03 -5.05 -5.92
N HIS A 12 -18.91 -6.23 -6.54
CA HIS A 12 -18.34 -6.42 -7.88
C HIS A 12 -19.09 -7.52 -8.63
N THR A 13 -19.16 -7.36 -9.94
CA THR A 13 -19.83 -8.28 -10.85
C THR A 13 -18.84 -8.83 -11.86
N LYS A 14 -19.17 -9.96 -12.50
CA LYS A 14 -18.42 -10.53 -13.62
C LYS A 14 -19.29 -10.50 -14.85
N GLU A 15 -18.76 -9.97 -15.95
CA GLU A 15 -19.50 -9.86 -17.20
C GLU A 15 -19.90 -11.25 -17.71
N GLY A 16 -21.18 -11.45 -18.01
CA GLY A 16 -21.71 -12.72 -18.50
C GLY A 16 -21.94 -13.79 -17.44
N GLU A 17 -21.61 -13.53 -16.17
CA GLU A 17 -21.79 -14.47 -15.06
C GLU A 17 -23.01 -14.10 -14.22
N PRO A 18 -23.71 -15.10 -13.62
CA PRO A 18 -24.90 -14.84 -12.82
C PRO A 18 -24.55 -14.31 -11.40
N PRO A 19 -25.52 -13.75 -10.65
CA PRO A 19 -25.28 -13.14 -9.34
C PRO A 19 -24.65 -14.05 -8.28
N GLU A 20 -24.75 -15.37 -8.43
CA GLU A 20 -24.10 -16.34 -7.54
C GLU A 20 -22.57 -16.30 -7.65
N GLU A 21 -22.04 -15.87 -8.81
CA GLU A 21 -20.62 -15.72 -9.09
C GLU A 21 -20.12 -14.29 -8.83
N TRP A 22 -21.02 -13.38 -8.43
CA TRP A 22 -20.68 -12.00 -8.07
C TRP A 22 -20.10 -11.91 -6.66
N GLN A 23 -19.27 -10.90 -6.43
CA GLN A 23 -18.67 -10.68 -5.12
C GLN A 23 -19.67 -10.01 -4.20
N ARG A 24 -20.07 -10.69 -3.12
CA ARG A 24 -20.88 -10.08 -2.06
C ARG A 24 -20.13 -8.92 -1.42
N LEU A 25 -20.87 -7.88 -1.05
CA LEU A 25 -20.33 -6.69 -0.40
C LEU A 25 -19.69 -7.04 0.94
N GLU A 26 -20.34 -7.87 1.76
CA GLU A 26 -19.79 -8.36 3.03
C GLU A 26 -18.41 -9.03 2.84
N ASP A 27 -18.29 -9.96 1.87
CA ASP A 27 -17.04 -10.64 1.56
C ASP A 27 -15.95 -9.66 1.11
N HIS A 28 -16.31 -8.65 0.32
CA HIS A 28 -15.39 -7.59 -0.11
C HIS A 28 -14.86 -6.79 1.07
N LEU A 29 -15.77 -6.26 1.90
CA LEU A 29 -15.42 -5.46 3.07
C LEU A 29 -14.55 -6.25 4.05
N GLU A 30 -14.89 -7.51 4.33
CA GLU A 30 -14.11 -8.37 5.23
C GLU A 30 -12.71 -8.67 4.70
N LYS A 31 -12.59 -9.07 3.43
CA LYS A 31 -11.29 -9.41 2.84
C LYS A 31 -10.39 -8.18 2.72
N THR A 32 -10.93 -7.06 2.24
CA THR A 32 -10.21 -5.78 2.19
C THR A 32 -9.76 -5.35 3.58
N SER A 33 -10.64 -5.45 4.59
CA SER A 33 -10.32 -5.15 5.99
C SER A 33 -9.21 -6.01 6.56
N LYS A 34 -9.28 -7.34 6.40
CA LYS A 34 -8.26 -8.29 6.89
C LYS A 34 -6.90 -8.01 6.24
N LEU A 35 -6.89 -7.75 4.93
CA LEU A 35 -5.66 -7.46 4.20
C LEU A 35 -5.06 -6.11 4.61
N ALA A 36 -5.87 -5.04 4.67
CA ALA A 36 -5.42 -3.73 5.13
C ALA A 36 -4.86 -3.77 6.56
N ALA A 37 -5.52 -4.51 7.46
CA ALA A 37 -5.05 -4.72 8.83
C ALA A 37 -3.68 -5.42 8.88
N SER A 38 -3.45 -6.40 8.00
CA SER A 38 -2.16 -7.11 7.90
C SER A 38 -1.02 -6.19 7.42
N PHE A 39 -1.30 -5.26 6.51
CA PHE A 39 -0.32 -4.27 6.09
C PHE A 39 0.01 -3.29 7.22
N ALA A 40 -1.00 -2.87 7.97
CA ALA A 40 -0.85 -1.89 9.03
C ALA A 40 -0.31 -2.44 10.36
N SER A 41 -0.21 -3.77 10.52
CA SER A 41 0.34 -4.37 11.74
C SER A 41 1.82 -4.02 11.92
N MET A 42 2.56 -3.84 10.82
CA MET A 42 3.99 -3.47 10.84
C MET A 42 4.26 -2.11 11.50
N PHE A 43 3.25 -1.24 11.56
CA PHE A 43 3.33 0.07 12.23
C PHE A 43 2.22 0.24 13.29
N ASN A 44 1.82 -0.86 13.95
CA ASN A 44 0.91 -0.84 15.10
C ASN A 44 -0.43 -0.13 14.84
N SER A 45 -0.98 -0.28 13.64
CA SER A 45 -2.22 0.42 13.23
C SER A 45 -3.26 -0.50 12.60
N ALA A 46 -3.19 -1.80 12.90
CA ALA A 46 -4.08 -2.82 12.34
C ALA A 46 -5.57 -2.50 12.59
N ASP A 47 -5.96 -2.04 13.78
CA ASP A 47 -7.35 -1.72 14.11
C ASP A 47 -7.90 -0.52 13.30
N TRP A 48 -7.04 0.45 13.00
CA TRP A 48 -7.40 1.58 12.14
C TRP A 48 -7.62 1.13 10.70
N ALA A 49 -6.70 0.32 10.17
CA ALA A 49 -6.79 -0.22 8.82
C ALA A 49 -7.97 -1.19 8.66
N LYS A 50 -8.25 -2.00 9.69
CA LYS A 50 -9.43 -2.86 9.76
C LYS A 50 -10.71 -2.04 9.64
N THR A 51 -10.80 -0.97 10.44
CA THR A 51 -11.96 -0.06 10.48
C THR A 51 -12.19 0.60 9.12
N VAL A 52 -11.17 1.22 8.51
CA VAL A 52 -11.35 1.85 7.19
C VAL A 52 -11.69 0.82 6.12
N GLY A 53 -11.12 -0.39 6.16
CA GLY A 53 -11.43 -1.46 5.21
C GLY A 53 -12.86 -1.97 5.31
N ILE A 54 -13.41 -2.10 6.51
CA ILE A 54 -14.82 -2.47 6.70
C ILE A 54 -15.77 -1.37 6.21
N LEU A 55 -15.41 -0.10 6.41
CA LEU A 55 -16.34 1.00 6.20
C LEU A 55 -16.28 1.61 4.79
N HIS A 56 -15.19 1.41 4.03
CA HIS A 56 -14.91 2.22 2.83
C HIS A 56 -16.01 2.17 1.77
N ASP A 57 -16.62 1.00 1.56
CA ASP A 57 -17.52 0.70 0.45
C ASP A 57 -18.97 0.47 0.89
N LEU A 58 -19.32 0.81 2.14
CA LEU A 58 -20.70 0.61 2.65
C LEU A 58 -21.77 1.30 1.78
N GLY A 59 -21.43 2.36 1.07
CA GLY A 59 -22.34 3.03 0.14
C GLY A 59 -22.80 2.16 -1.02
N LYS A 60 -22.12 1.05 -1.32
CA LYS A 60 -22.57 0.09 -2.34
C LYS A 60 -23.87 -0.61 -1.93
N ALA A 61 -24.24 -0.63 -0.65
CA ALA A 61 -25.53 -1.14 -0.19
C ALA A 61 -26.73 -0.23 -0.55
N ASN A 62 -26.48 0.95 -1.11
CA ASN A 62 -27.53 1.84 -1.58
C ASN A 62 -28.30 1.20 -2.75
N SER A 63 -29.62 1.34 -2.77
CA SER A 63 -30.49 0.73 -3.77
C SER A 63 -30.17 1.18 -5.19
N ASP A 64 -29.82 2.44 -5.40
CA ASP A 64 -29.48 2.96 -6.73
C ASP A 64 -28.19 2.33 -7.25
N PHE A 65 -27.23 2.05 -6.35
CA PHE A 65 -25.99 1.36 -6.70
C PHE A 65 -26.26 -0.10 -7.08
N GLN A 66 -27.07 -0.83 -6.30
CA GLN A 66 -27.43 -2.21 -6.63
C GLN A 66 -28.21 -2.28 -7.96
N ALA A 67 -29.19 -1.40 -8.17
CA ALA A 67 -29.91 -1.29 -9.44
C ALA A 67 -28.96 -1.07 -10.63
N TYR A 68 -27.98 -0.18 -10.45
CA TYR A 68 -26.97 0.14 -11.45
C TYR A 68 -26.13 -1.08 -11.85
N ILE A 69 -25.59 -1.83 -10.88
CA ILE A 69 -24.73 -2.99 -11.20
C ILE A 69 -25.50 -4.13 -11.87
N HIS A 70 -26.78 -4.34 -11.49
CA HIS A 70 -27.65 -5.31 -12.16
C HIS A 70 -27.89 -4.94 -13.64
N LYS A 71 -28.18 -3.66 -13.89
CA LYS A 71 -28.41 -3.13 -15.24
C LYS A 71 -27.19 -3.22 -16.15
N VAL A 72 -25.99 -2.88 -15.65
CA VAL A 72 -24.75 -2.91 -16.45
C VAL A 72 -24.36 -4.32 -16.86
N CYS A 73 -24.68 -5.33 -16.04
CA CYS A 73 -24.45 -6.73 -16.36
C CYS A 73 -25.56 -7.37 -17.24
N GLY A 74 -26.51 -6.59 -17.74
CA GLY A 74 -27.58 -7.09 -18.60
C GLY A 74 -28.64 -7.91 -17.87
N LEU A 75 -28.69 -7.85 -16.54
CA LEU A 75 -29.76 -8.43 -15.74
C LEU A 75 -30.88 -7.39 -15.55
N ASP A 76 -32.12 -7.88 -15.54
CA ASP A 76 -33.32 -7.06 -15.39
C ASP A 76 -33.30 -6.36 -14.02
N ALA A 77 -33.39 -5.02 -14.03
CA ALA A 77 -33.41 -4.18 -12.82
C ALA A 77 -34.84 -3.89 -12.34
N SER A 78 -35.84 -4.64 -12.84
CA SER A 78 -37.27 -4.45 -12.55
C SER A 78 -37.66 -4.57 -11.07
N GLU A 79 -36.80 -5.14 -10.21
CA GLU A 79 -36.96 -5.11 -8.75
C GLU A 79 -36.52 -3.78 -8.10
N TYR A 80 -35.82 -2.92 -8.85
CA TYR A 80 -35.27 -1.64 -8.42
C TYR A 80 -35.82 -0.52 -9.33
N ASP A 81 -37.09 -0.17 -9.15
CA ASP A 81 -37.81 0.88 -9.89
C ASP A 81 -37.26 2.30 -9.63
N GLY A 82 -36.08 2.61 -10.17
CA GLY A 82 -35.43 3.92 -10.10
C GLY A 82 -35.13 4.52 -11.49
N GLU A 83 -35.47 5.80 -11.70
CA GLU A 83 -35.20 6.59 -12.92
C GLU A 83 -33.71 6.93 -13.14
N SER A 84 -32.76 6.09 -12.72
CA SER A 84 -31.34 6.44 -12.79
C SER A 84 -30.77 6.29 -14.22
N THR A 85 -30.54 7.46 -14.81
CA THR A 85 -29.77 7.68 -16.02
C THR A 85 -28.31 7.25 -15.83
N ARG A 86 -27.60 7.07 -16.96
CA ARG A 86 -26.25 6.48 -17.19
C ARG A 86 -25.06 6.91 -16.29
N THR A 87 -25.25 7.63 -15.20
CA THR A 87 -24.20 8.06 -14.26
C THR A 87 -23.97 7.02 -13.15
N HIS A 88 -22.72 6.64 -12.91
CA HIS A 88 -22.31 5.82 -11.76
C HIS A 88 -22.81 6.44 -10.44
N PRO A 89 -23.65 5.74 -9.66
CA PRO A 89 -24.09 6.23 -8.35
C PRO A 89 -22.90 6.45 -7.42
N ASN A 90 -22.90 7.60 -6.74
CA ASN A 90 -21.86 7.92 -5.78
C ASN A 90 -22.04 7.04 -4.53
N HIS A 91 -21.05 6.21 -4.22
CA HIS A 91 -21.03 5.34 -3.04
C HIS A 91 -19.82 5.63 -2.12
N SER A 92 -18.77 6.21 -2.69
CA SER A 92 -17.43 6.32 -2.10
C SER A 92 -17.33 7.19 -0.85
N GLY A 93 -18.25 8.15 -0.69
CA GLY A 93 -18.29 9.08 0.45
C GLY A 93 -19.10 8.56 1.64
N VAL A 94 -19.95 7.55 1.46
CA VAL A 94 -20.93 7.12 2.45
C VAL A 94 -20.28 6.61 3.73
N GLY A 95 -19.26 5.74 3.60
CA GLY A 95 -18.51 5.24 4.74
C GLY A 95 -17.83 6.36 5.54
N ALA A 96 -17.40 7.42 4.85
CA ALA A 96 -16.80 8.58 5.48
C ALA A 96 -17.82 9.39 6.31
N ILE A 97 -19.03 9.60 5.77
CA ILE A 97 -20.13 10.27 6.46
C ILE A 97 -20.48 9.51 7.75
N LEU A 98 -20.74 8.20 7.62
CA LEU A 98 -21.13 7.36 8.76
C LEU A 98 -20.03 7.32 9.84
N SER A 99 -18.76 7.28 9.44
CA SER A 99 -17.63 7.32 10.36
C SER A 99 -17.56 8.61 11.17
N TYR A 100 -17.83 9.75 10.54
CA TYR A 100 -17.81 11.05 11.22
C TYR A 100 -19.02 11.26 12.13
N GLU A 101 -20.19 10.76 11.73
CA GLU A 101 -21.39 10.74 12.59
C GLU A 101 -21.19 9.87 13.83
N ARG A 102 -20.57 8.68 13.67
CA ARG A 102 -20.25 7.77 14.77
C ARG A 102 -19.22 8.36 15.73
N TRP A 103 -18.16 8.96 15.18
CA TRP A 103 -17.08 9.56 15.97
C TRP A 103 -16.89 11.03 15.57
N PRO A 104 -17.62 11.99 16.18
CA PRO A 104 -17.55 13.42 15.86
C PRO A 104 -16.30 14.09 16.47
N ASN A 105 -15.13 13.45 16.30
CA ASN A 105 -13.84 13.86 16.84
C ASN A 105 -12.72 13.48 15.87
N ILE A 106 -11.46 13.59 16.28
CA ILE A 106 -10.31 13.31 15.42
C ILE A 106 -10.32 11.90 14.83
N ILE A 107 -10.85 10.90 15.53
CA ILE A 107 -10.93 9.51 15.07
C ILE A 107 -11.81 9.41 13.82
N GLY A 108 -13.05 9.89 13.90
CA GLY A 108 -13.96 9.87 12.76
C GLY A 108 -13.45 10.74 11.62
N LYS A 109 -12.82 11.89 11.92
CA LYS A 109 -12.17 12.72 10.88
C LYS A 109 -11.07 11.96 10.15
N THR A 110 -10.20 11.23 10.85
CA THR A 110 -9.14 10.43 10.22
C THR A 110 -9.71 9.36 9.30
N ILE A 111 -10.66 8.57 9.80
CA ILE A 111 -11.27 7.47 9.08
C ILE A 111 -12.00 8.01 7.85
N ALA A 112 -12.79 9.06 8.03
CA ALA A 112 -13.54 9.68 6.96
C ALA A 112 -12.63 10.27 5.87
N TYR A 113 -11.49 10.84 6.26
CA TYR A 113 -10.50 11.38 5.31
C TYR A 113 -9.88 10.28 4.43
N ILE A 114 -9.57 9.13 5.03
CA ILE A 114 -9.02 7.96 4.33
C ILE A 114 -10.07 7.38 3.39
N ILE A 115 -11.29 7.16 3.88
CA ILE A 115 -12.38 6.57 3.10
C ILE A 115 -12.75 7.50 1.94
N ALA A 116 -13.01 8.79 2.18
CA ALA A 116 -13.46 9.68 1.11
C ALA A 116 -12.47 9.85 -0.05
N GLY A 117 -11.20 9.47 0.15
CA GLY A 117 -10.16 9.52 -0.86
C GLY A 117 -9.90 8.21 -1.61
N HIS A 118 -10.50 7.07 -1.27
CA HIS A 118 -10.04 5.76 -1.78
C HIS A 118 -10.13 5.60 -3.30
N HIS A 119 -11.03 6.31 -3.98
CA HIS A 119 -11.09 6.35 -5.46
C HIS A 119 -10.45 7.59 -6.10
N ALA A 120 -10.71 8.79 -5.56
CA ALA A 120 -10.29 10.06 -6.20
C ALA A 120 -8.95 10.60 -5.67
N GLY A 121 -8.51 10.11 -4.52
CA GLY A 121 -7.38 10.63 -3.75
C GLY A 121 -7.80 11.45 -2.54
N LEU A 122 -6.86 11.64 -1.60
CA LEU A 122 -7.10 12.36 -0.35
C LEU A 122 -7.59 13.79 -0.61
N PRO A 123 -8.80 14.16 -0.16
CA PRO A 123 -9.40 15.46 -0.45
C PRO A 123 -8.84 16.55 0.45
N ASP A 124 -8.97 17.83 0.09
CA ASP A 124 -8.66 18.90 1.03
C ASP A 124 -9.73 19.01 2.13
N TRP A 125 -9.30 19.30 3.36
CA TRP A 125 -10.24 19.56 4.46
C TRP A 125 -10.85 20.97 4.37
N PHE A 126 -10.05 21.94 3.93
CA PHE A 126 -10.45 23.34 3.75
C PHE A 126 -10.43 23.70 2.28
N GLY A 127 -11.35 24.54 1.82
CA GLY A 127 -11.35 25.03 0.45
C GLY A 127 -12.75 25.17 -0.13
N GLY A 128 -12.84 25.06 -1.45
CA GLY A 128 -14.08 25.24 -2.21
C GLY A 128 -15.08 24.08 -2.05
N ARG A 129 -15.98 23.97 -3.03
CA ARG A 129 -17.09 22.99 -3.01
C ARG A 129 -16.63 21.54 -2.88
N ASP A 130 -15.42 21.23 -3.31
CA ASP A 130 -14.86 19.86 -3.30
C ASP A 130 -14.18 19.49 -1.97
N SER A 131 -14.16 20.40 -0.98
CA SER A 131 -13.62 20.08 0.34
C SER A 131 -14.46 19.02 1.04
N LEU A 132 -13.81 18.21 1.87
CA LEU A 132 -14.45 17.06 2.49
C LEU A 132 -15.72 17.39 3.31
N PRO A 133 -15.77 18.46 4.12
CA PRO A 133 -16.99 18.83 4.83
C PRO A 133 -18.16 19.17 3.89
N ASN A 134 -17.90 19.92 2.81
CA ASN A 134 -18.94 20.26 1.83
C ASN A 134 -19.48 19.02 1.12
N ARG A 135 -18.60 18.06 0.81
CA ARG A 135 -19.00 16.77 0.24
C ARG A 135 -19.92 16.01 1.20
N PHE A 136 -19.62 15.97 2.50
CA PHE A 136 -20.49 15.33 3.49
C PHE A 136 -21.91 15.90 3.49
N ASP A 137 -22.03 17.23 3.43
CA ASP A 137 -23.34 17.88 3.41
C ASP A 137 -24.11 17.58 2.13
N SER A 138 -23.43 17.56 0.97
CA SER A 138 -24.07 17.28 -0.33
C SER A 138 -24.43 15.81 -0.56
N GLU A 139 -23.68 14.89 0.06
CA GLU A 139 -23.81 13.44 -0.16
C GLU A 139 -24.57 12.74 0.98
N LYS A 140 -25.06 13.50 1.98
CA LYS A 140 -25.71 12.94 3.18
C LYS A 140 -26.92 12.05 2.88
N SER A 141 -27.68 12.37 1.84
CA SER A 141 -28.86 11.60 1.44
C SER A 141 -28.54 10.22 0.87
N VAL A 142 -27.29 9.99 0.42
CA VAL A 142 -26.83 8.68 -0.08
C VAL A 142 -26.71 7.66 1.07
N ALA A 143 -26.42 8.14 2.29
CA ALA A 143 -26.46 7.35 3.51
C ALA A 143 -27.91 7.19 4.01
N ASP A 144 -28.74 6.54 3.19
CA ASP A 144 -30.15 6.26 3.47
C ASP A 144 -30.35 5.20 4.58
N GLU A 145 -31.60 4.90 4.89
CA GLU A 145 -31.98 3.95 5.93
C GLU A 145 -31.48 2.52 5.65
N CYS A 146 -31.43 2.11 4.37
CA CYS A 146 -30.97 0.79 3.96
C CYS A 146 -29.48 0.63 4.24
N VAL A 147 -28.67 1.59 3.78
CA VAL A 147 -27.23 1.65 4.05
C VAL A 147 -26.96 1.72 5.56
N ARG A 148 -27.70 2.57 6.30
CA ARG A 148 -27.52 2.71 7.75
C ARG A 148 -27.80 1.41 8.49
N SER A 149 -28.91 0.75 8.15
CA SER A 149 -29.26 -0.55 8.73
C SER A 149 -28.19 -1.62 8.46
N TYR A 150 -27.65 -1.64 7.24
CA TYR A 150 -26.55 -2.54 6.88
C TYR A 150 -25.25 -2.21 7.63
N ALA A 151 -24.91 -0.92 7.77
CA ALA A 151 -23.70 -0.46 8.45
C ALA A 151 -23.68 -0.82 9.96
N GLU A 152 -24.82 -0.84 10.63
CA GLU A 152 -24.92 -1.23 12.05
C GLU A 152 -24.41 -2.65 12.32
N LEU A 153 -24.58 -3.57 11.36
CA LEU A 153 -24.04 -4.94 11.45
C LEU A 153 -22.51 -4.93 11.60
N PHE A 154 -21.85 -4.00 10.93
CA PHE A 154 -20.40 -3.87 10.95
C PHE A 154 -19.91 -3.05 12.12
N PHE A 155 -20.57 -1.93 12.46
CA PHE A 155 -20.19 -1.09 13.59
C PHE A 155 -20.16 -1.86 14.90
N ALA A 156 -21.07 -2.82 15.11
CA ALA A 156 -21.08 -3.69 16.28
C ALA A 156 -19.79 -4.53 16.44
N SER A 157 -19.06 -4.78 15.35
CA SER A 157 -17.80 -5.56 15.34
C SER A 157 -16.53 -4.70 15.46
N LEU A 158 -16.66 -3.37 15.43
CA LEU A 158 -15.55 -2.42 15.45
C LEU A 158 -15.28 -1.91 16.88
N SER A 159 -14.02 -1.61 17.14
CA SER A 159 -13.61 -1.04 18.43
C SER A 159 -13.95 0.45 18.50
N ASP A 160 -14.70 0.87 19.51
CA ASP A 160 -14.90 2.29 19.81
C ASP A 160 -13.67 2.97 20.44
N LYS A 161 -12.60 2.21 20.73
CA LYS A 161 -11.41 2.70 21.44
C LYS A 161 -10.18 2.76 20.53
N LEU A 162 -10.33 3.30 19.33
CA LEU A 162 -9.20 3.53 18.43
C LEU A 162 -8.27 4.60 19.03
N GLN A 163 -6.98 4.27 19.15
CA GLN A 163 -5.94 5.17 19.62
C GLN A 163 -4.85 5.28 18.55
N PRO A 164 -4.50 6.49 18.09
CA PRO A 164 -3.36 6.65 17.21
C PRO A 164 -2.07 6.22 17.94
N PRO A 165 -1.10 5.60 17.25
CA PRO A 165 0.20 5.31 17.85
C PRO A 165 0.87 6.58 18.39
N ALA A 166 1.58 6.48 19.50
CA ALA A 166 2.22 7.64 20.14
C ALA A 166 3.15 8.42 19.20
N TYR A 167 3.85 7.73 18.28
CA TYR A 167 4.71 8.39 17.30
C TYR A 167 3.92 9.24 16.29
N ALA A 168 2.68 8.85 15.95
CA ALA A 168 1.84 9.57 15.00
C ALA A 168 1.35 10.91 15.58
N LEU A 169 1.30 11.02 16.91
CA LEU A 169 0.91 12.22 17.64
C LEU A 169 2.07 13.19 17.89
N GLN A 170 3.30 12.85 17.46
CA GLN A 170 4.45 13.73 17.60
C GLN A 170 4.35 14.92 16.62
N CYS A 171 4.56 16.12 17.15
CA CYS A 171 4.66 17.35 16.37
C CYS A 171 6.11 17.83 16.33
N HIS A 172 6.56 18.30 15.17
CA HIS A 172 7.88 18.90 14.99
C HIS A 172 7.71 20.36 14.54
N ASN A 173 8.27 21.32 15.29
CA ASN A 173 8.10 22.76 15.04
C ASN A 173 6.63 23.18 14.83
N HIS A 174 5.72 22.66 15.66
CA HIS A 174 4.27 22.85 15.56
C HIS A 174 3.58 22.19 14.35
N TYR A 175 4.30 21.46 13.50
CA TYR A 175 3.74 20.69 12.40
C TYR A 175 3.51 19.22 12.77
N ALA A 176 2.31 18.71 12.48
CA ALA A 176 1.94 17.31 12.70
C ALA A 176 2.43 16.39 11.56
N ILE A 177 3.74 16.41 11.29
CA ILE A 177 4.36 15.68 10.16
C ILE A 177 4.11 14.17 10.27
N SER A 178 4.35 13.60 11.46
CA SER A 178 4.14 12.18 11.72
C SER A 178 2.68 11.76 11.50
N TYR A 179 1.74 12.64 11.86
CA TYR A 179 0.32 12.37 11.71
C TYR A 179 -0.09 12.31 10.24
N HIS A 180 0.28 13.28 9.41
CA HIS A 180 -0.10 13.26 8.00
C HIS A 180 0.50 12.08 7.24
N LEU A 181 1.71 11.64 7.63
CA LEU A 181 2.36 10.48 7.02
C LEU A 181 1.64 9.21 7.46
N TRP A 182 1.32 9.08 8.75
CA TRP A 182 0.54 7.96 9.28
C TRP A 182 -0.83 7.82 8.60
N VAL A 183 -1.55 8.93 8.36
CA VAL A 183 -2.82 8.91 7.60
C VAL A 183 -2.60 8.40 6.16
N ARG A 184 -1.54 8.85 5.48
CA ARG A 184 -1.20 8.36 4.13
C ARG A 184 -0.79 6.89 4.10
N MET A 185 -0.13 6.42 5.15
CA MET A 185 0.22 5.00 5.33
C MET A 185 -1.03 4.13 5.48
N LEU A 186 -2.02 4.57 6.28
CA LEU A 186 -3.32 3.89 6.39
C LEU A 186 -4.10 3.94 5.08
N PHE A 187 -4.11 5.08 4.40
CA PHE A 187 -4.70 5.23 3.07
C PHE A 187 -4.07 4.28 2.05
N SER A 188 -2.74 4.18 2.06
CA SER A 188 -2.00 3.22 1.25
C SER A 188 -2.43 1.78 1.52
N CYS A 189 -2.58 1.39 2.80
CA CYS A 189 -3.05 0.06 3.18
C CYS A 189 -4.46 -0.22 2.64
N LEU A 190 -5.40 0.74 2.79
CA LEU A 190 -6.77 0.60 2.30
C LEU A 190 -6.80 0.43 0.79
N VAL A 191 -6.19 1.36 0.06
CA VAL A 191 -6.21 1.34 -1.40
C VAL A 191 -5.56 0.07 -1.92
N ASP A 192 -4.38 -0.31 -1.42
CA ASP A 192 -3.75 -1.51 -1.96
C ASP A 192 -4.54 -2.78 -1.63
N ALA A 193 -5.13 -2.87 -0.43
CA ALA A 193 -5.99 -3.99 -0.08
C ALA A 193 -7.23 -4.09 -0.96
N ASP A 194 -7.90 -2.96 -1.24
CA ASP A 194 -9.08 -2.89 -2.11
C ASP A 194 -8.74 -3.31 -3.55
N PHE A 195 -7.63 -2.81 -4.09
CA PHE A 195 -7.12 -3.18 -5.41
C PHE A 195 -6.76 -4.67 -5.49
N LEU A 196 -6.07 -5.22 -4.49
CA LEU A 196 -5.66 -6.63 -4.49
C LEU A 196 -6.85 -7.58 -4.34
N ASN A 197 -7.84 -7.23 -3.51
CA ASN A 197 -9.05 -8.00 -3.35
C ASN A 197 -9.89 -7.99 -4.64
N THR A 198 -10.06 -6.81 -5.24
CA THR A 198 -10.74 -6.68 -6.53
C THR A 198 -10.00 -7.44 -7.64
N GLU A 199 -8.67 -7.35 -7.70
CA GLU A 199 -7.87 -8.10 -8.68
C GLU A 199 -8.03 -9.61 -8.51
N ALA A 200 -7.95 -10.12 -7.28
CA ALA A 200 -8.12 -11.55 -7.00
C ALA A 200 -9.51 -12.06 -7.42
N PHE A 201 -10.55 -11.23 -7.30
CA PHE A 201 -11.90 -11.57 -7.72
C PHE A 201 -12.10 -11.46 -9.24
N MET A 202 -11.65 -10.35 -9.85
CA MET A 202 -11.90 -10.02 -11.26
C MET A 202 -10.97 -10.78 -12.22
N ASP A 203 -9.72 -11.01 -11.84
CA ASP A 203 -8.71 -11.65 -12.68
C ASP A 203 -7.76 -12.52 -11.83
N ALA A 204 -8.26 -13.68 -11.43
CA ALA A 204 -7.51 -14.66 -10.66
C ALA A 204 -6.21 -15.12 -11.37
N THR A 205 -6.16 -15.07 -12.70
CA THR A 205 -4.97 -15.43 -13.48
C THR A 205 -3.87 -14.39 -13.30
N LYS A 206 -4.21 -13.10 -13.42
CA LYS A 206 -3.29 -11.99 -13.14
C LYS A 206 -2.84 -12.00 -11.67
N HIS A 207 -3.76 -12.25 -10.75
CA HIS A 207 -3.42 -12.35 -9.33
C HIS A 207 -2.40 -13.46 -9.06
N ALA A 208 -2.56 -14.63 -9.68
CA ALA A 208 -1.61 -15.75 -9.57
C ALA A 208 -0.22 -15.47 -10.17
N LEU A 209 -0.07 -14.43 -11.00
CA LEU A 209 1.23 -14.00 -11.52
C LEU A 209 2.02 -13.18 -10.51
N ARG A 210 1.41 -12.65 -9.44
CA ARG A 210 2.12 -11.83 -8.44
C ARG A 210 3.28 -12.63 -7.83
N PRO A 211 4.50 -12.06 -7.83
CA PRO A 211 5.67 -12.78 -7.37
C PRO A 211 5.65 -13.01 -5.86
N SER A 212 6.11 -14.20 -5.44
CA SER A 212 6.56 -14.42 -4.07
C SER A 212 8.07 -14.20 -4.01
N PHE A 213 8.51 -13.54 -2.95
CA PHE A 213 9.91 -13.20 -2.77
C PHE A 213 10.54 -13.97 -1.60
N PRO A 214 11.83 -14.33 -1.71
CA PRO A 214 12.57 -14.87 -0.59
C PRO A 214 12.75 -13.82 0.51
N VAL A 215 12.86 -14.28 1.75
CA VAL A 215 13.23 -13.41 2.88
C VAL A 215 14.66 -12.89 2.73
N LEU A 216 14.97 -11.72 3.30
CA LEU A 216 16.29 -11.09 3.14
C LEU A 216 17.46 -11.97 3.59
N ILE A 217 17.26 -12.85 4.56
CA ILE A 217 18.32 -13.76 5.03
C ILE A 217 18.77 -14.73 3.93
N GLU A 218 17.87 -15.21 3.07
CA GLU A 218 18.22 -16.07 1.94
C GLU A 218 19.01 -15.31 0.87
N LEU A 219 18.62 -14.06 0.60
CA LEU A 219 19.34 -13.18 -0.32
C LEU A 219 20.73 -12.83 0.22
N LYS A 220 20.83 -12.59 1.53
CA LYS A 220 22.10 -12.36 2.21
C LYS A 220 23.04 -13.54 2.08
N THR A 221 22.57 -14.77 2.29
CA THR A 221 23.42 -15.97 2.16
C THR A 221 24.01 -16.08 0.75
N ARG A 222 23.21 -15.81 -0.30
CA ARG A 222 23.70 -15.79 -1.69
C ARG A 222 24.74 -14.70 -1.89
N PHE A 223 24.44 -13.48 -1.45
CA PHE A 223 25.33 -12.33 -1.56
C PHE A 223 26.67 -12.57 -0.85
N ASP A 224 26.65 -13.05 0.38
CA ASP A 224 27.86 -13.32 1.17
C ASP A 224 28.77 -14.36 0.50
N ARG A 225 28.19 -15.42 -0.08
CA ARG A 225 28.93 -16.43 -0.82
C ARG A 225 29.65 -15.84 -2.04
N GLU A 226 28.96 -15.04 -2.85
CA GLU A 226 29.59 -14.39 -4.01
C GLU A 226 30.64 -13.36 -3.59
N MET A 227 30.42 -12.62 -2.49
CA MET A 227 31.40 -11.69 -1.94
C MET A 227 32.66 -12.39 -1.41
N GLN A 228 32.51 -13.57 -0.79
CA GLN A 228 33.65 -14.39 -0.35
C GLN A 228 34.46 -14.88 -1.54
N LYS A 229 33.79 -15.42 -2.57
CA LYS A 229 34.44 -15.84 -3.81
C LYS A 229 35.20 -14.69 -4.47
N MET A 230 34.53 -13.55 -4.67
CA MET A 230 35.13 -12.35 -5.26
C MET A 230 36.37 -11.88 -4.47
N THR A 231 36.32 -11.95 -3.14
CA THR A 231 37.44 -11.55 -2.27
C THR A 231 38.60 -12.54 -2.34
N ALA A 232 38.32 -13.84 -2.42
CA ALA A 232 39.34 -14.88 -2.54
C ALA A 232 40.05 -14.88 -3.90
N GLU A 233 39.34 -14.53 -4.97
CA GLU A 233 39.87 -14.44 -6.33
C GLU A 233 40.50 -13.08 -6.65
N ALA A 234 40.32 -12.07 -5.79
CA ALA A 234 40.83 -10.73 -6.03
C ALA A 234 42.37 -10.68 -5.92
N PRO A 235 43.06 -10.04 -6.89
CA PRO A 235 44.50 -9.86 -6.80
C PRO A 235 44.85 -8.96 -5.61
N ASP A 236 45.92 -9.30 -4.90
CA ASP A 236 46.39 -8.53 -3.76
C ASP A 236 47.03 -7.21 -4.21
N THR A 237 46.21 -6.17 -4.29
CA THR A 237 46.62 -4.82 -4.69
C THR A 237 46.27 -3.82 -3.58
N PRO A 238 46.98 -2.69 -3.48
CA PRO A 238 46.64 -1.64 -2.50
C PRO A 238 45.17 -1.21 -2.55
N VAL A 239 44.59 -1.14 -3.76
CA VAL A 239 43.17 -0.80 -3.96
C VAL A 239 42.25 -1.87 -3.40
N ASN A 240 42.53 -3.16 -3.64
CA ASN A 240 41.69 -4.24 -3.13
C ASN A 240 41.80 -4.40 -1.61
N ARG A 241 42.97 -4.13 -1.01
CA ARG A 241 43.11 -4.06 0.46
C ARG A 241 42.23 -2.96 1.06
N ILE A 242 42.20 -1.77 0.44
CA ILE A 242 41.32 -0.66 0.87
C ILE A 242 39.84 -1.05 0.70
N ARG A 243 39.46 -1.68 -0.41
CA ARG A 243 38.07 -2.16 -0.61
C ARG A 243 37.65 -3.19 0.44
N ALA A 244 38.55 -4.12 0.81
CA ALA A 244 38.30 -5.09 1.86
C ALA A 244 38.13 -4.42 3.23
N ASP A 245 38.96 -3.43 3.56
CA ASP A 245 38.83 -2.63 4.79
C ASP A 245 37.51 -1.84 4.83
N ILE A 246 37.10 -1.21 3.72
CA ILE A 246 35.80 -0.53 3.61
C ILE A 246 34.65 -1.51 3.83
N LEU A 247 34.69 -2.69 3.21
CA LEU A 247 33.68 -3.73 3.40
C LEU A 247 33.59 -4.15 4.88
N ALA A 248 34.73 -4.40 5.53
CA ALA A 248 34.78 -4.77 6.94
C ALA A 248 34.17 -3.69 7.84
N LYS A 249 34.51 -2.41 7.61
CA LYS A 249 33.93 -1.26 8.33
C LYS A 249 32.41 -1.15 8.14
N CYS A 250 31.92 -1.37 6.92
CA CYS A 250 30.48 -1.41 6.64
C CYS A 250 29.77 -2.52 7.44
N ARG A 251 30.31 -3.75 7.44
CA ARG A 251 29.73 -4.85 8.22
C ARG A 251 29.75 -4.59 9.73
N MET A 252 30.83 -3.99 10.24
CA MET A 252 30.90 -3.59 11.65
C MET A 252 29.85 -2.52 12.01
N ALA A 253 29.67 -1.51 11.16
CA ALA A 253 28.69 -0.45 11.37
C ALA A 253 27.25 -0.98 11.35
N ALA A 254 26.96 -2.03 10.58
CA ALA A 254 25.64 -2.64 10.48
C ALA A 254 25.12 -3.21 11.82
N MET A 255 26.02 -3.48 12.77
CA MET A 255 25.69 -3.97 14.11
C MET A 255 25.19 -2.87 15.05
N GLN A 256 25.34 -1.60 14.69
CA GLN A 256 24.81 -0.46 15.46
C GLN A 256 23.28 -0.39 15.32
N GLY A 257 22.63 0.30 16.26
CA GLY A 257 21.17 0.46 16.25
C GLY A 257 20.67 1.26 15.03
N PRO A 258 19.37 1.14 14.67
CA PRO A 258 18.80 1.84 13.52
C PRO A 258 19.00 3.35 13.62
N GLY A 259 19.37 3.98 12.50
CA GLY A 259 19.69 5.40 12.47
C GLY A 259 20.20 5.85 11.10
N LEU A 260 20.81 7.05 11.07
CA LEU A 260 21.40 7.61 9.87
C LEU A 260 22.89 7.30 9.82
N PHE A 261 23.33 6.75 8.69
CA PHE A 261 24.73 6.38 8.44
C PHE A 261 25.23 7.08 7.18
N SER A 262 26.52 7.41 7.15
CA SER A 262 27.17 8.01 5.99
C SER A 262 28.37 7.17 5.56
N LEU A 263 28.49 6.92 4.25
CA LEU A 263 29.61 6.20 3.64
C LEU A 263 30.34 7.11 2.65
N THR A 264 31.43 7.71 3.10
CA THR A 264 32.27 8.59 2.27
C THR A 264 33.42 7.80 1.66
N VAL A 265 33.26 7.42 0.40
CA VAL A 265 34.26 6.63 -0.35
C VAL A 265 34.38 7.18 -1.78
N PRO A 266 35.59 7.31 -2.35
CA PRO A 266 35.76 7.77 -3.73
C PRO A 266 35.10 6.84 -4.76
N THR A 267 34.93 7.32 -5.99
CA THR A 267 34.45 6.49 -7.10
C THR A 267 35.37 5.29 -7.31
N GLY A 268 34.80 4.12 -7.61
CA GLY A 268 35.56 2.86 -7.71
C GLY A 268 35.96 2.22 -6.37
N GLY A 269 35.69 2.85 -5.22
CA GLY A 269 36.02 2.29 -3.90
C GLY A 269 35.05 1.22 -3.36
N GLY A 270 34.13 0.70 -4.18
CA GLY A 270 33.23 -0.39 -3.78
C GLY A 270 31.98 0.03 -3.00
N LYS A 271 31.53 1.29 -3.13
CA LYS A 271 30.35 1.83 -2.41
C LYS A 271 29.11 0.95 -2.49
N THR A 272 28.76 0.50 -3.70
CA THR A 272 27.53 -0.27 -3.93
C THR A 272 27.55 -1.58 -3.16
N LEU A 273 28.58 -2.42 -3.33
CA LEU A 273 28.64 -3.73 -2.68
C LEU A 273 28.88 -3.62 -1.17
N SER A 274 29.74 -2.71 -0.71
CA SER A 274 29.95 -2.51 0.74
C SER A 274 28.71 -1.93 1.43
N GLY A 275 28.00 -1.00 0.77
CA GLY A 275 26.71 -0.49 1.26
C GLY A 275 25.61 -1.55 1.26
N THR A 276 25.60 -2.44 0.26
CA THR A 276 24.69 -3.59 0.21
C THR A 276 24.97 -4.59 1.34
N ALA A 277 26.24 -4.87 1.62
CA ALA A 277 26.65 -5.69 2.74
C ALA A 277 26.19 -5.09 4.08
N PHE A 278 26.39 -3.77 4.27
CA PHE A 278 25.85 -3.05 5.42
C PHE A 278 24.33 -3.21 5.52
N ALA A 279 23.61 -2.95 4.43
CA ALA A 279 22.14 -2.98 4.43
C ALA A 279 21.59 -4.37 4.76
N LEU A 280 22.17 -5.44 4.20
CA LEU A 280 21.78 -6.82 4.49
C LEU A 280 22.11 -7.23 5.92
N ASP A 281 23.33 -6.95 6.40
CA ASP A 281 23.74 -7.26 7.78
C ASP A 281 22.86 -6.50 8.79
N HIS A 282 22.54 -5.23 8.50
CA HIS A 282 21.70 -4.39 9.36
C HIS A 282 20.24 -4.85 9.33
N ALA A 283 19.71 -5.17 8.15
CA ALA A 283 18.32 -5.53 7.96
C ALA A 283 17.98 -6.90 8.58
N THR A 284 18.87 -7.88 8.39
CA THR A 284 18.70 -9.25 8.88
C THR A 284 19.09 -9.42 10.35
N ASN A 285 19.59 -8.37 11.00
CA ASN A 285 19.84 -8.39 12.43
C ASN A 285 18.51 -8.62 13.18
N PRO A 286 18.39 -9.65 14.05
CA PRO A 286 17.16 -9.93 14.79
C PRO A 286 16.65 -8.77 15.64
N LYS A 287 17.53 -7.82 16.02
CA LYS A 287 17.16 -6.61 16.75
C LYS A 287 16.47 -5.55 15.88
N HIS A 288 16.63 -5.61 14.56
CA HIS A 288 16.13 -4.60 13.62
C HIS A 288 14.96 -5.11 12.77
N ASN A 289 14.92 -6.42 12.49
CA ASN A 289 13.83 -7.15 11.83
C ASN A 289 13.26 -6.46 10.58
N LYS A 290 14.15 -6.08 9.66
CA LYS A 290 13.79 -5.42 8.41
C LYS A 290 13.52 -6.45 7.31
N SER A 291 12.59 -6.15 6.42
CA SER A 291 12.16 -6.99 5.30
C SER A 291 12.60 -6.50 3.92
N ARG A 292 13.09 -5.26 3.81
CA ARG A 292 13.39 -4.63 2.51
C ARG A 292 14.63 -3.73 2.51
N ILE A 293 15.24 -3.58 1.33
CA ILE A 293 16.27 -2.59 1.03
C ILE A 293 15.82 -1.74 -0.16
N ILE A 294 15.75 -0.42 0.01
CA ILE A 294 15.35 0.54 -1.03
C ILE A 294 16.55 1.43 -1.36
N TYR A 295 17.06 1.31 -2.58
CA TYR A 295 18.07 2.20 -3.16
C TYR A 295 17.37 3.39 -3.80
N VAL A 296 17.67 4.58 -3.30
CA VAL A 296 17.14 5.84 -3.81
C VAL A 296 18.29 6.61 -4.47
N ILE A 297 18.26 6.72 -5.80
CA ILE A 297 19.38 7.24 -6.60
C ILE A 297 18.89 8.41 -7.47
N PRO A 298 19.63 9.52 -7.60
CA PRO A 298 19.14 10.71 -8.31
C PRO A 298 19.14 10.58 -9.84
N TYR A 299 20.06 9.80 -10.44
CA TYR A 299 20.24 9.71 -11.89
C TYR A 299 19.83 8.34 -12.44
N THR A 300 19.05 8.33 -13.53
CA THR A 300 18.53 7.11 -14.18
C THR A 300 19.64 6.19 -14.68
N SER A 301 20.71 6.74 -15.27
CA SER A 301 21.85 5.94 -15.74
C SER A 301 22.55 5.15 -14.62
N ILE A 302 22.57 5.70 -13.40
CA ILE A 302 23.15 5.02 -12.23
C ILE A 302 22.17 3.97 -11.69
N ILE A 303 20.86 4.19 -11.84
CA ILE A 303 19.82 3.22 -11.44
C ILE A 303 19.96 1.94 -12.25
N GLU A 304 20.01 2.03 -13.58
CA GLU A 304 20.15 0.87 -14.46
C GLU A 304 21.40 0.06 -14.13
N GLN A 305 22.54 0.75 -13.99
CA GLN A 305 23.81 0.11 -13.59
C GLN A 305 23.72 -0.56 -12.21
N THR A 306 23.09 0.10 -11.24
CA THR A 306 22.94 -0.45 -9.89
C THR A 306 22.01 -1.65 -9.89
N ALA A 307 20.87 -1.57 -10.57
CA ALA A 307 19.93 -2.67 -10.68
C ALA A 307 20.59 -3.88 -11.35
N ASP A 308 21.25 -3.68 -12.48
CA ASP A 308 21.93 -4.76 -13.21
C ASP A 308 23.08 -5.37 -12.40
N GLU A 309 23.80 -4.59 -11.60
CA GLU A 309 24.80 -5.11 -10.68
C GLU A 309 24.17 -5.98 -9.58
N LEU A 310 23.12 -5.49 -8.92
CA LEU A 310 22.46 -6.22 -7.83
C LEU A 310 21.76 -7.51 -8.33
N ARG A 311 21.23 -7.50 -9.56
CA ARG A 311 20.62 -8.68 -10.19
C ARG A 311 21.58 -9.86 -10.31
N LYS A 312 22.89 -9.62 -10.43
CA LYS A 312 23.92 -10.69 -10.46
C LYS A 312 23.99 -11.47 -9.14
N TYR A 313 23.71 -10.79 -8.02
CA TYR A 313 23.78 -11.37 -6.67
C TYR A 313 22.44 -11.95 -6.22
N PHE A 314 21.35 -11.28 -6.54
CA PHE A 314 20.02 -11.63 -6.02
C PHE A 314 19.14 -12.37 -7.02
N GLY A 315 19.48 -12.35 -8.31
CA GLY A 315 18.63 -12.80 -9.40
C GLY A 315 17.69 -11.71 -9.91
N PRO A 316 17.36 -11.70 -11.22
CA PRO A 316 16.57 -10.65 -11.86
C PRO A 316 15.19 -10.46 -11.24
N GLN A 317 14.59 -11.53 -10.73
CA GLN A 317 13.26 -11.53 -10.14
C GLN A 317 13.17 -10.86 -8.77
N ASN A 318 14.30 -10.67 -8.07
CA ASN A 318 14.30 -10.14 -6.69
C ASN A 318 14.68 -8.65 -6.61
N VAL A 319 14.98 -8.02 -7.75
CA VAL A 319 15.40 -6.63 -7.85
C VAL A 319 14.43 -5.87 -8.76
N ILE A 320 13.59 -5.04 -8.14
CA ILE A 320 12.67 -4.16 -8.86
C ILE A 320 13.32 -2.82 -9.11
N GLU A 321 13.27 -2.40 -10.36
CA GLU A 321 13.77 -1.12 -10.85
C GLU A 321 12.55 -0.28 -11.18
N HIS A 322 12.38 0.88 -10.54
CA HIS A 322 11.18 1.71 -10.69
C HIS A 322 11.56 3.18 -10.99
N HIS A 323 11.45 3.57 -12.26
CA HIS A 323 11.59 4.95 -12.73
C HIS A 323 10.79 5.16 -14.03
N SER A 324 10.71 6.40 -14.52
CA SER A 324 9.87 6.77 -15.68
C SER A 324 10.35 6.25 -17.03
N ASN A 325 11.58 5.74 -17.12
CA ASN A 325 12.26 5.42 -18.39
C ASN A 325 12.76 3.97 -18.42
N ILE A 326 11.97 3.01 -17.93
CA ILE A 326 12.35 1.60 -18.00
C ILE A 326 12.24 1.11 -19.45
N ALA A 327 13.21 0.32 -19.89
CA ALA A 327 13.17 -0.26 -21.23
C ALA A 327 12.06 -1.33 -21.34
N PRO A 328 11.28 -1.38 -22.44
CA PRO A 328 10.15 -2.31 -22.57
C PRO A 328 10.51 -3.79 -22.35
N GLU A 329 11.71 -4.22 -22.74
CA GLU A 329 12.17 -5.59 -22.52
C GLU A 329 12.34 -5.98 -21.04
N LYS A 330 12.47 -5.01 -20.13
CA LYS A 330 12.56 -5.22 -18.68
C LYS A 330 11.18 -5.21 -18.01
N GLU A 331 10.14 -4.74 -18.69
CA GLU A 331 8.75 -4.69 -18.20
C GLU A 331 8.03 -6.03 -18.42
N THR A 332 8.25 -6.98 -17.51
CA THR A 332 7.42 -8.20 -17.45
C THR A 332 6.18 -7.96 -16.60
N PRO A 333 5.05 -8.67 -16.82
CA PRO A 333 3.86 -8.52 -15.98
C PRO A 333 4.15 -8.67 -14.48
N ARG A 334 5.04 -9.60 -14.11
CA ARG A 334 5.47 -9.78 -12.71
C ARG A 334 6.19 -8.56 -12.14
N HIS A 335 7.07 -7.95 -12.94
CA HIS A 335 7.83 -6.78 -12.54
C HIS A 335 6.91 -5.55 -12.40
N THR A 336 5.99 -5.35 -13.35
CA THR A 336 4.97 -4.29 -13.28
C THR A 336 4.13 -4.41 -12.00
N LEU A 337 3.60 -5.60 -11.71
CA LEU A 337 2.79 -5.85 -10.51
C LEU A 337 3.58 -5.59 -9.21
N ALA A 338 4.85 -5.98 -9.17
CA ALA A 338 5.71 -5.72 -8.02
C ALA A 338 6.08 -4.24 -7.87
N ALA A 339 6.22 -3.52 -8.98
CA ALA A 339 6.48 -2.08 -8.99
C ALA A 339 5.28 -1.26 -8.51
N GLU A 340 4.05 -1.73 -8.71
CA GLU A 340 2.83 -1.09 -8.20
C GLU A 340 2.83 -0.97 -6.67
N ASN A 341 3.30 -2.02 -5.99
CA ASN A 341 3.16 -2.17 -4.54
C ASN A 341 4.48 -2.09 -3.77
N TRP A 342 5.63 -2.17 -4.45
CA TRP A 342 6.94 -2.26 -3.80
C TRP A 342 7.04 -3.44 -2.85
N ASP A 343 6.60 -4.62 -3.29
CA ASP A 343 6.59 -5.89 -2.54
C ASP A 343 7.86 -6.74 -2.72
N ALA A 344 8.80 -6.32 -3.57
CA ALA A 344 10.10 -6.95 -3.77
C ALA A 344 11.16 -6.58 -2.71
N PRO A 345 12.02 -7.51 -2.27
CA PRO A 345 12.95 -7.30 -1.16
C PRO A 345 14.04 -6.26 -1.48
N ILE A 346 14.42 -6.12 -2.75
CA ILE A 346 15.37 -5.11 -3.22
C ILE A 346 14.67 -4.22 -4.25
N ILE A 347 14.65 -2.92 -3.97
CA ILE A 347 14.04 -1.91 -4.84
C ILE A 347 15.10 -0.87 -5.19
N VAL A 348 15.17 -0.50 -6.46
CA VAL A 348 16.03 0.57 -6.97
C VAL A 348 15.12 1.59 -7.65
N THR A 349 15.08 2.81 -7.12
CA THR A 349 14.14 3.85 -7.53
C THR A 349 14.82 5.21 -7.61
N THR A 350 14.19 6.16 -8.30
CA THR A 350 14.66 7.55 -8.29
C THR A 350 14.31 8.27 -6.98
N SER A 351 15.08 9.30 -6.64
CA SER A 351 14.72 10.25 -5.57
C SER A 351 13.35 10.88 -5.81
N VAL A 352 13.04 11.26 -7.06
CA VAL A 352 11.73 11.81 -7.44
C VAL A 352 10.63 10.83 -7.09
N GLN A 353 10.71 9.59 -7.57
CA GLN A 353 9.68 8.58 -7.34
C GLN A 353 9.53 8.25 -5.85
N PHE A 354 10.63 8.21 -5.10
CA PHE A 354 10.60 7.96 -3.66
C PHE A 354 9.90 9.10 -2.91
N PHE A 355 10.33 10.35 -3.09
CA PHE A 355 9.77 11.48 -2.36
C PHE A 355 8.35 11.82 -2.82
N GLU A 356 8.03 11.73 -4.11
CA GLU A 356 6.65 11.93 -4.59
C GLU A 356 5.67 10.96 -3.93
N SER A 357 6.09 9.72 -3.66
CA SER A 357 5.25 8.72 -3.01
C SER A 357 4.90 9.09 -1.58
N LEU A 358 5.80 9.80 -0.86
CA LEU A 358 5.58 10.26 0.52
C LEU A 358 4.59 11.43 0.61
N TYR A 359 4.45 12.22 -0.46
CA TYR A 359 3.60 13.42 -0.48
C TYR A 359 2.38 13.31 -1.40
N ALA A 360 2.24 12.22 -2.15
CA ALA A 360 1.11 11.98 -3.01
C ALA A 360 -0.23 11.94 -2.25
N ALA A 361 -1.30 12.21 -2.99
CA ALA A 361 -2.69 12.05 -2.54
C ALA A 361 -3.47 11.07 -3.41
N LYS A 362 -2.94 10.66 -4.58
CA LYS A 362 -3.65 9.81 -5.53
C LYS A 362 -3.49 8.32 -5.18
N PRO A 363 -4.56 7.50 -5.27
CA PRO A 363 -4.52 6.09 -4.91
C PRO A 363 -3.37 5.34 -5.59
N SER A 364 -3.24 5.47 -6.91
CA SER A 364 -2.21 4.77 -7.71
C SER A 364 -0.77 5.07 -7.30
N ARG A 365 -0.50 6.27 -6.76
CA ARG A 365 0.84 6.65 -6.29
C ARG A 365 1.08 6.22 -4.85
N CYS A 366 0.02 6.20 -4.04
CA CYS A 366 0.09 5.85 -2.63
C CYS A 366 0.07 4.33 -2.36
N ARG A 367 -0.38 3.46 -3.29
CA ARG A 367 -0.48 1.99 -3.07
C ARG A 367 0.75 1.36 -2.42
N LYS A 368 1.95 1.72 -2.87
CA LYS A 368 3.23 1.20 -2.35
C LYS A 368 3.74 1.81 -1.04
N LEU A 369 3.16 2.90 -0.58
CA LEU A 369 3.71 3.70 0.53
C LEU A 369 3.82 2.87 1.82
N HIS A 370 2.84 2.02 2.11
CA HIS A 370 2.87 1.17 3.30
C HIS A 370 4.05 0.18 3.32
N ASN A 371 4.52 -0.26 2.15
CA ASN A 371 5.66 -1.16 2.01
C ASN A 371 7.03 -0.47 2.19
N ILE A 372 7.05 0.84 2.42
CA ILE A 372 8.25 1.56 2.88
C ILE A 372 8.49 1.30 4.38
N VAL A 373 7.44 1.02 5.16
CA VAL A 373 7.64 0.56 6.54
C VAL A 373 8.38 -0.77 6.51
N ASN A 374 9.48 -0.78 7.24
CA ASN A 374 10.50 -1.80 7.19
C ASN A 374 10.94 -2.11 8.61
#